data_AF-A0A4V2AIT2-F1
#
_entry.id   AF-A0A4V2AIT2-F1
#
_cell.length_a   1.000
_cell.length_b   1.000
_cell.length_c   1.000
_cell.angle_alpha   90.00
_cell.angle_beta   90.00
_cell.angle_gamma   90.00
#
_symmetry.space_group_name_H-M   'P 1'
#
loop_
_entity.id
_entity.type
_entity.pdbx_description
1 polymer ?
#
loop_
_entity_poly.entity_id
_entity_poly.type
_entity_poly.pdbx_seq_one_letter_code
_entity_poly.pdbx_strand_id
1 'polypeptide(L)'
;MPTRVFSQEPDLVAALPRLLQHARRFFAADLNVLGSSPPDRASPQEGYVGLRWESARYPGQGTFRVTSRAANDDDRFAAEAAEARGRAGGMSELAARCACVWTITTEGEATGTAELQLSALLASVALGPVLPEDGSTLYGVRGAMERAEKAAQS
;
A
#
# COMPACT_ATOMS: atom_id res chain seq x y z
N MET A 1 -11.41 3.16 -8.20
CA MET A 1 -11.47 2.85 -6.75
C MET A 1 -10.06 2.97 -6.24
N PRO A 2 -9.78 3.56 -5.09
CA PRO A 2 -8.39 3.75 -4.65
C PRO A 2 -7.62 2.42 -4.52
N THR A 3 -6.30 2.47 -4.73
CA THR A 3 -5.40 1.34 -4.50
C THR A 3 -5.51 0.86 -3.04
N ARG A 4 -5.57 -0.46 -2.85
CA ARG A 4 -5.72 -1.11 -1.55
C ARG A 4 -4.55 -2.05 -1.27
N VAL A 5 -4.06 -2.04 -0.04
CA VAL A 5 -3.04 -2.99 0.45
C VAL A 5 -3.68 -3.81 1.56
N PHE A 6 -3.76 -5.12 1.38
CA PHE A 6 -4.19 -6.04 2.42
C PHE A 6 -3.08 -6.14 3.46
N SER A 7 -3.43 -6.15 4.75
CA SER A 7 -2.49 -6.13 5.85
C SER A 7 -2.77 -7.17 6.92
N GLN A 8 -1.72 -7.91 7.25
CA GLN A 8 -1.62 -8.72 8.46
C GLN A 8 -1.23 -7.86 9.69
N GLU A 9 -0.65 -6.68 9.47
CA GLU A 9 -0.45 -5.69 10.51
C GLU A 9 -1.77 -4.95 10.79
N PRO A 10 -2.40 -5.15 11.96
CA PRO A 10 -3.69 -4.56 12.26
C PRO A 10 -3.64 -3.06 12.51
N ASP A 11 -2.48 -2.50 12.90
CA ASP A 11 -2.36 -1.12 13.31
C ASP A 11 -1.43 -0.32 12.38
N LEU A 12 -2.04 0.49 11.50
CA LEU A 12 -1.32 1.37 10.57
C LEU A 12 -0.40 2.39 11.28
N VAL A 13 -0.85 2.96 12.40
CA VAL A 13 -0.10 3.99 13.13
C VAL A 13 1.12 3.37 13.83
N ALA A 14 0.95 2.20 14.46
CA ALA A 14 2.04 1.44 15.07
C ALA A 14 3.02 0.88 14.03
N ALA A 15 2.59 0.71 12.77
CA ALA A 15 3.46 0.33 11.67
C ALA A 15 4.41 1.46 11.21
N LEU A 16 4.13 2.72 11.56
CA LEU A 16 4.88 3.88 11.04
C LEU A 16 6.40 3.81 11.23
N PRO A 17 6.94 3.44 12.40
CA PRO A 17 8.38 3.32 12.57
C PRO A 17 9.03 2.34 11.58
N ARG A 18 8.35 1.21 11.30
CA ARG A 18 8.82 0.22 10.31
C ARG A 18 8.70 0.74 8.89
N LEU A 19 7.61 1.43 8.55
CA LEU A 19 7.44 2.07 7.24
C LEU A 19 8.56 3.08 6.96
N LEU A 20 8.87 3.95 7.92
CA LEU A 20 9.97 4.92 7.81
C LEU A 20 11.33 4.23 7.65
N GLN A 21 11.57 3.18 8.43
CA GLN A 21 12.81 2.40 8.34
C GLN A 21 12.94 1.70 6.97
N HIS A 22 11.87 1.05 6.49
CA HIS A 22 11.85 0.35 5.21
C HIS A 22 12.03 1.30 4.03
N ALA A 23 11.37 2.46 4.05
CA ALA A 23 11.49 3.48 3.00
C ALA A 23 12.96 3.85 2.75
N ARG A 24 13.69 4.16 3.81
CA ARG A 24 15.12 4.50 3.75
C ARG A 24 15.98 3.32 3.35
N ARG A 25 15.78 2.16 3.99
CA ARG A 25 16.68 1.01 3.86
C ARG A 25 16.54 0.26 2.53
N PHE A 26 15.31 0.09 2.04
CA PHE A 26 15.04 -0.82 0.91
C PHE A 26 14.59 -0.07 -0.35
N PHE A 27 13.94 1.08 -0.19
CA PHE A 27 13.40 1.85 -1.31
C PHE A 27 14.26 3.04 -1.70
N ALA A 28 15.25 3.42 -0.87
CA ALA A 28 16.08 4.61 -1.06
C ALA A 28 15.20 5.87 -1.27
N ALA A 29 14.16 5.97 -0.44
CA ALA A 29 13.14 7.02 -0.52
C ALA A 29 13.00 7.75 0.82
N ASP A 30 12.64 9.02 0.73
CA ASP A 30 12.27 9.86 1.86
C ASP A 30 10.75 9.79 2.06
N LEU A 31 10.36 9.38 3.27
CA LEU A 31 8.98 9.32 3.71
C LEU A 31 8.81 10.25 4.91
N ASN A 32 8.01 11.30 4.74
CA ASN A 32 7.69 12.27 5.79
C ASN A 32 6.25 12.09 6.24
N VAL A 33 6.01 12.07 7.55
CA VAL A 33 4.66 12.00 8.11
C VAL A 33 4.11 13.42 8.25
N LEU A 34 3.01 13.70 7.57
CA LEU A 34 2.33 14.99 7.60
C LEU A 34 1.27 15.07 8.71
N GLY A 35 0.76 13.92 9.13
CA GLY A 35 -0.19 13.80 10.23
C GLY A 35 -0.63 12.34 10.40
N SER A 36 -1.16 12.00 11.56
CA SER A 36 -1.68 10.65 11.83
C SER A 36 -2.80 10.70 12.86
N SER A 37 -3.61 9.65 12.88
CA SER A 37 -4.49 9.37 14.02
C SER A 37 -3.69 9.23 15.33
N PRO A 38 -4.30 9.51 16.49
CA PRO A 38 -3.67 9.29 17.78
C PRO A 38 -3.46 7.79 18.06
N PRO A 39 -2.43 7.42 18.85
CA PRO A 39 -2.10 6.02 19.11
C PRO A 39 -3.11 5.31 20.03
N ASP A 40 -3.81 6.03 20.91
CA ASP A 40 -4.75 5.54 21.92
C ASP A 40 -6.21 5.46 21.44
N ARG A 41 -6.41 5.43 20.12
CA ARG A 41 -7.71 5.30 19.47
C ARG A 41 -8.45 4.02 19.88
N ALA A 42 -9.79 4.09 19.86
CA ALA A 42 -10.68 3.00 20.29
C ALA A 42 -10.53 1.72 19.44
N SER A 43 -10.21 1.85 18.15
CA SER A 43 -9.98 0.72 17.25
C SER A 43 -8.61 0.84 16.60
N PRO A 44 -7.66 -0.06 16.89
CA PRO A 44 -6.34 -0.06 16.23
C PRO A 44 -6.44 -0.25 14.71
N GLN A 45 -7.51 -0.87 14.22
CA GLN A 45 -7.72 -1.16 12.80
C GLN A 45 -8.17 0.07 12.01
N GLU A 46 -8.76 1.05 12.69
CA GLU A 46 -9.25 2.28 12.09
C GLU A 46 -8.29 3.41 12.38
N GLY A 47 -7.73 4.00 11.34
CA GLY A 47 -6.76 5.07 11.48
C GLY A 47 -6.41 5.68 10.14
N TYR A 48 -5.68 6.79 10.20
CA TYR A 48 -5.11 7.40 9.01
C TYR A 48 -3.68 7.86 9.26
N VAL A 49 -2.92 7.96 8.17
CA VAL A 49 -1.64 8.63 8.10
C VAL A 49 -1.56 9.44 6.81
N GLY A 50 -1.21 10.72 6.92
CA GLY A 50 -0.79 11.56 5.81
C GLY A 50 0.72 11.43 5.60
N LEU A 51 1.14 11.17 4.37
CA LEU A 51 2.51 10.86 4.00
C LEU A 51 2.93 11.73 2.82
N ARG A 52 4.15 12.26 2.86
CA ARG A 52 4.85 12.81 1.69
C ARG A 52 5.95 11.84 1.29
N TRP A 53 5.91 11.40 0.04
CA TRP A 53 6.89 10.50 -0.57
C TRP A 53 7.77 11.25 -1.55
N GLU A 54 9.06 10.93 -1.53
CA GLU A 54 10.02 11.36 -2.54
C GLU A 54 11.06 10.26 -2.76
N SER A 55 11.34 9.91 -4.02
CA SER A 55 12.32 8.89 -4.38
C SER A 55 13.15 9.33 -5.56
N ALA A 56 14.48 9.26 -5.41
CA ALA A 56 15.42 9.52 -6.50
C ALA A 56 15.74 8.26 -7.32
N ARG A 57 15.60 7.06 -6.73
CA ARG A 57 15.95 5.78 -7.38
C ARG A 57 15.02 5.47 -8.55
N TYR A 58 13.72 5.61 -8.31
CA TYR A 58 12.70 5.62 -9.35
C TYR A 58 11.99 6.96 -9.21
N PRO A 59 12.28 7.95 -10.09
CA PRO A 59 11.78 9.31 -9.91
C PRO A 59 10.26 9.35 -9.70
N GLY A 60 9.87 10.03 -8.62
CA GLY A 60 8.47 10.21 -8.26
C GLY A 60 8.33 10.88 -6.90
N GLN A 61 7.35 11.76 -6.80
CA GLN A 61 6.96 12.41 -5.56
C GLN A 61 5.44 12.43 -5.45
N GLY A 62 4.92 12.51 -4.23
CA GLY A 62 3.49 12.66 -4.03
C GLY A 62 3.13 12.85 -2.57
N THR A 63 1.95 13.39 -2.34
CA THR A 63 1.32 13.43 -1.02
C THR A 63 0.15 12.46 -1.02
N PHE A 64 0.07 11.64 0.02
CA PHE A 64 -0.87 10.53 0.10
C PHE A 64 -1.51 10.51 1.48
N ARG A 65 -2.80 10.17 1.51
CA ARG A 65 -3.49 9.72 2.71
C ARG A 65 -3.66 8.22 2.64
N VAL A 66 -3.18 7.53 3.68
CA VAL A 66 -3.42 6.11 3.88
C VAL A 66 -4.44 5.97 5.01
N THR A 67 -5.58 5.34 4.74
CA THR A 67 -6.59 5.02 5.76
C THR A 67 -6.66 3.52 5.97
N SER A 68 -6.74 3.07 7.21
CA SER A 68 -6.95 1.67 7.55
C SER A 68 -8.37 1.41 8.03
N ARG A 69 -8.86 0.21 7.74
CA ARG A 69 -10.07 -0.36 8.35
C ARG A 69 -9.96 -1.89 8.40
N ALA A 70 -10.85 -2.51 9.18
CA ALA A 70 -11.04 -3.96 9.12
C ALA A 70 -11.38 -4.40 7.67
N ALA A 71 -10.79 -5.52 7.25
CA ALA A 71 -11.13 -6.17 5.99
C ALA A 71 -12.52 -6.80 6.09
N ASN A 72 -13.31 -6.74 5.01
CA ASN A 72 -14.63 -7.35 4.94
C ASN A 72 -14.72 -8.35 3.78
N ASP A 73 -15.88 -8.98 3.60
CA ASP A 73 -16.08 -9.98 2.54
C ASP A 73 -15.98 -9.38 1.14
N ASP A 74 -16.43 -8.14 0.94
CA ASP A 74 -16.30 -7.45 -0.36
C ASP A 74 -14.83 -7.28 -0.77
N ASP A 75 -13.92 -7.03 0.17
CA ASP A 75 -12.49 -6.99 -0.12
C ASP A 75 -11.98 -8.36 -0.57
N ARG A 76 -12.41 -9.44 0.10
CA ARG A 76 -12.02 -10.82 -0.23
C ARG A 76 -12.52 -11.19 -1.63
N PHE A 77 -13.78 -10.91 -1.93
CA PHE A 77 -14.35 -11.12 -3.27
C PHE A 77 -13.62 -10.30 -4.33
N ALA A 78 -13.25 -9.05 -4.03
CA ALA A 78 -12.50 -8.22 -4.96
C ALA A 78 -11.09 -8.78 -5.23
N ALA A 79 -10.43 -9.35 -4.22
CA ALA A 79 -9.14 -10.00 -4.35
C ALA A 79 -9.22 -11.27 -5.21
N GLU A 80 -10.20 -12.14 -4.96
CA GLU A 80 -10.45 -13.34 -5.78
C GLU A 80 -10.73 -12.98 -7.24
N ALA A 81 -11.58 -11.98 -7.48
CA ALA A 81 -11.90 -11.53 -8.83
C ALA A 81 -10.68 -10.94 -9.57
N ALA A 82 -9.84 -10.17 -8.88
CA ALA A 82 -8.61 -9.63 -9.44
C ALA A 82 -7.59 -10.72 -9.77
N GLU A 83 -7.49 -11.73 -8.91
CA GLU A 83 -6.64 -12.90 -9.15
C GLU A 83 -7.09 -13.68 -10.38
N ALA A 84 -8.39 -13.98 -10.48
CA ALA A 84 -8.97 -14.68 -11.62
C ALA A 84 -8.72 -13.94 -12.96
N ARG A 85 -8.83 -12.61 -12.97
CA ARG A 85 -8.50 -11.77 -14.14
C ARG A 85 -7.03 -11.89 -14.52
N GLY A 86 -6.16 -11.90 -13.52
CA GLY A 86 -4.72 -11.82 -13.71
C GLY A 86 -4.01 -13.14 -14.03
N ARG A 87 -4.69 -14.28 -13.86
CA ARG A 87 -4.12 -15.62 -14.03
C ARG A 87 -2.85 -15.85 -13.18
N ALA A 88 -2.72 -15.12 -12.07
CA ALA A 88 -1.76 -15.38 -11.01
C ALA A 88 -2.47 -16.19 -9.92
N GLY A 89 -1.76 -17.01 -9.14
CA GLY A 89 -2.37 -17.80 -8.06
C GLY A 89 -1.79 -17.47 -6.70
N GLY A 90 -2.62 -17.58 -5.65
CA GLY A 90 -2.21 -17.58 -4.24
C GLY A 90 -2.18 -16.21 -3.54
N MET A 91 -2.38 -15.11 -4.27
CA MET A 91 -2.51 -13.77 -3.67
C MET A 91 -3.88 -13.57 -3.02
N SER A 92 -4.95 -14.15 -3.57
CA SER A 92 -6.28 -14.11 -2.96
C SER A 92 -6.31 -14.83 -1.60
N GLU A 93 -5.66 -16.00 -1.50
CA GLU A 93 -5.49 -16.74 -0.24
C GLU A 93 -4.69 -15.94 0.79
N LEU A 94 -3.66 -15.21 0.36
CA LEU A 94 -2.91 -14.32 1.24
C LEU A 94 -3.78 -13.13 1.71
N ALA A 95 -4.56 -12.52 0.80
CA ALA A 95 -5.51 -11.47 1.13
C ALA A 95 -6.53 -11.95 2.19
N ALA A 96 -7.00 -13.20 2.09
CA ALA A 96 -7.93 -13.79 3.05
C ALA A 96 -7.35 -13.91 4.48
N ARG A 97 -6.03 -13.89 4.66
CA ARG A 97 -5.35 -13.91 5.98
C ARG A 97 -5.17 -12.52 6.57
N CYS A 98 -5.42 -11.47 5.80
CA CYS A 98 -5.23 -10.09 6.22
C CYS A 98 -6.48 -9.61 6.97
N ALA A 99 -6.30 -9.14 8.21
CA ALA A 99 -7.38 -8.63 9.03
C ALA A 99 -7.76 -7.19 8.66
N CYS A 100 -6.89 -6.47 7.97
CA CYS A 100 -7.05 -5.06 7.64
C CYS A 100 -6.81 -4.79 6.16
N VAL A 101 -7.38 -3.68 5.70
CA VAL A 101 -7.08 -3.08 4.40
C VAL A 101 -6.62 -1.65 4.63
N TRP A 102 -5.52 -1.29 3.98
CA TRP A 102 -4.99 0.07 3.92
C TRP A 102 -5.28 0.65 2.53
N THR A 103 -6.04 1.73 2.48
CA THR A 103 -6.43 2.40 1.26
C THR A 103 -5.55 3.61 1.02
N ILE A 104 -4.94 3.71 -0.16
CA ILE A 104 -4.09 4.81 -0.57
C ILE A 104 -4.94 5.79 -1.38
N THR A 105 -4.98 7.05 -0.94
CA THR A 105 -5.61 8.15 -1.69
C THR A 105 -4.56 9.22 -1.94
N THR A 106 -4.42 9.64 -3.19
CA THR A 106 -3.52 10.73 -3.54
C THR A 106 -4.14 12.08 -3.15
N GLU A 107 -3.40 12.87 -2.37
CA GLU A 107 -3.79 14.22 -1.98
C GLU A 107 -2.98 15.23 -2.82
N GLY A 108 -3.59 15.75 -3.89
CA GLY A 108 -2.93 16.65 -4.83
C GLY A 108 -2.32 15.90 -6.02
N GLU A 109 -1.17 16.37 -6.51
CA GLU A 109 -0.48 15.77 -7.64
C GLU A 109 0.58 14.77 -7.16
N ALA A 110 0.48 13.52 -7.65
CA ALA A 110 1.55 12.54 -7.56
C ALA A 110 2.16 12.36 -8.95
N THR A 111 3.48 12.29 -9.01
CA THR A 111 4.22 12.19 -10.27
C THR A 111 5.01 10.89 -10.37
N GLY A 112 5.29 10.51 -11.61
CA GLY A 112 6.11 9.35 -11.93
C GLY A 112 5.56 8.08 -11.30
N THR A 113 6.38 7.45 -10.46
CA THR A 113 6.11 6.10 -9.93
C THR A 113 5.78 6.10 -8.43
N ALA A 114 5.46 7.26 -7.86
CA ALA A 114 5.33 7.44 -6.42
C ALA A 114 4.28 6.51 -5.77
N GLU A 115 3.08 6.39 -6.35
CA GLU A 115 2.03 5.53 -5.78
C GLU A 115 2.40 4.04 -5.83
N LEU A 116 3.04 3.59 -6.92
CA LEU A 116 3.51 2.20 -7.06
C LEU A 116 4.58 1.88 -6.02
N GLN A 117 5.53 2.80 -5.81
CA GLN A 117 6.57 2.63 -4.80
C GLN A 117 6.01 2.68 -3.37
N LEU A 118 5.06 3.59 -3.08
CA LEU A 118 4.38 3.64 -1.79
C LEU A 118 3.59 2.34 -1.54
N SER A 119 2.90 1.82 -2.55
CA SER A 119 2.18 0.55 -2.48
C SER A 119 3.13 -0.61 -2.17
N ALA A 120 4.31 -0.62 -2.80
CA ALA A 120 5.36 -1.61 -2.55
C ALA A 120 5.89 -1.53 -1.11
N LEU A 121 6.14 -0.30 -0.61
CA LEU A 121 6.55 -0.07 0.77
C LEU A 121 5.50 -0.60 1.74
N LEU A 122 4.25 -0.20 1.57
CA LEU A 122 3.14 -0.60 2.43
C LEU A 122 3.01 -2.12 2.44
N ALA A 123 2.99 -2.78 1.28
CA ALA A 123 2.95 -4.24 1.16
C ALA A 123 4.11 -4.94 1.87
N SER A 124 5.31 -4.33 1.89
CA SER A 124 6.48 -4.91 2.56
C SER A 124 6.37 -4.95 4.09
N VAL A 125 5.59 -4.04 4.67
CA VAL A 125 5.34 -3.99 6.12
C VAL A 125 4.02 -4.69 6.48
N ALA A 126 3.00 -4.52 5.64
CA ALA A 126 1.69 -5.14 5.78
C ALA A 126 1.71 -6.66 5.63
N LEU A 127 2.72 -7.19 4.89
CA LEU A 127 2.84 -8.60 4.54
C LEU A 127 1.60 -9.16 3.81
N GLY A 128 0.96 -8.32 2.99
CA GLY A 128 -0.18 -8.71 2.18
C GLY A 128 -0.13 -8.13 0.77
N PRO A 129 -1.03 -8.58 -0.12
CA PRO A 129 -1.05 -8.15 -1.52
C PRO A 129 -1.63 -6.76 -1.71
N VAL A 130 -1.28 -6.15 -2.83
CA VAL A 130 -1.85 -4.91 -3.33
C VAL A 130 -2.92 -5.23 -4.38
N LEU A 131 -4.07 -4.61 -4.23
CA LEU A 131 -5.15 -4.54 -5.20
C LEU A 131 -5.15 -3.16 -5.86
N PRO A 132 -4.74 -3.06 -7.14
CA PRO A 132 -4.68 -1.79 -7.84
C PRO A 132 -6.07 -1.19 -8.06
N GLU A 133 -6.09 0.12 -8.33
CA GLU A 133 -7.32 0.88 -8.55
C GLU A 133 -8.21 0.34 -9.67
N ASP A 134 -7.59 -0.08 -10.77
CA ASP A 134 -8.27 -0.64 -11.94
C ASP A 134 -8.79 -2.07 -11.70
N GLY A 135 -8.54 -2.65 -10.52
CA GLY A 135 -8.89 -4.02 -10.20
C GLY A 135 -8.15 -5.06 -11.06
N SER A 136 -7.05 -4.68 -11.71
CA SER A 136 -6.17 -5.62 -12.40
C SER A 136 -5.49 -6.58 -11.40
N THR A 137 -4.62 -7.45 -11.91
CA THR A 137 -3.98 -8.53 -11.14
C THR A 137 -3.40 -8.04 -9.81
N LEU A 138 -3.75 -8.72 -8.71
CA LEU A 138 -3.09 -8.56 -7.42
C LEU A 138 -1.57 -8.68 -7.55
N TYR A 139 -0.83 -7.94 -6.74
CA TYR A 139 0.63 -8.05 -6.71
C TYR A 139 1.21 -7.86 -5.32
N GLY A 140 2.31 -8.56 -5.03
CA GLY A 140 3.14 -8.27 -3.85
C GLY A 140 4.19 -7.20 -4.13
N VAL A 141 5.11 -7.01 -3.18
CA VAL A 141 6.21 -6.04 -3.25
C VAL A 141 6.99 -6.13 -4.57
N ARG A 142 7.41 -7.33 -4.96
CA ARG A 142 8.18 -7.53 -6.21
C ARG A 142 7.40 -7.05 -7.44
N GLY A 143 6.12 -7.41 -7.54
CA GLY A 143 5.28 -7.01 -8.68
C GLY A 143 4.99 -5.51 -8.69
N ALA A 144 4.94 -4.85 -7.53
CA ALA A 144 4.82 -3.39 -7.44
C ALA A 144 6.10 -2.71 -7.96
N MET A 145 7.28 -3.21 -7.55
CA MET A 145 8.57 -2.66 -7.97
C MET A 145 8.83 -2.87 -9.47
N GLU A 146 8.50 -4.04 -10.02
CA GLU A 146 8.62 -4.30 -11.47
C GLU A 146 7.73 -3.36 -12.30
N ARG A 147 6.54 -3.00 -11.78
CA ARG A 147 5.66 -2.01 -12.43
C ARG A 147 6.24 -0.60 -12.35
N ALA A 148 6.78 -0.21 -11.18
CA ALA A 148 7.44 1.08 -11.01
C ALA A 148 8.64 1.23 -11.96
N GLU A 149 9.46 0.19 -12.08
CA GLU A 149 10.60 0.17 -12.99
C GLU A 149 10.18 0.35 -14.45
N LYS A 150 9.17 -0.40 -14.92
CA LYS A 150 8.63 -0.26 -16.29
C LYS A 150 8.08 1.14 -16.54
N ALA A 151 7.33 1.69 -15.58
CA ALA A 151 6.75 3.02 -15.70
C ALA A 151 7.82 4.13 -15.71
N ALA A 152 8.94 3.96 -15.02
CA ALA A 152 10.05 4.92 -15.05
C ALA A 152 10.84 4.92 -16.38
N GLN A 153 10.68 3.89 -17.21
CA GLN A 153 11.33 3.75 -18.51
C GLN A 153 10.45 4.21 -19.69
N SER A 154 9.19 4.57 -19.42
CA SER A 154 8.18 5.00 -20.40
C SER A 154 8.12 6.52 -20.48
#